data_AF-A0AAT9ISH7-F1
#
_entry.id   AF-A0AAT9ISH7-F1
#
_cell.length_a   1.000
_cell.length_b   1.000
_cell.length_c   1.000
_cell.angle_alpha   90.00
_cell.angle_beta   90.00
_cell.angle_gamma   90.00
#
_symmetry.space_group_name_H-M   'P 1'
#
loop_
_entity.id
_entity.type
_entity.pdbx_description
1 polymer ?
#
loop_
_entity_poly.entity_id
_entity_poly.type
_entity_poly.pdbx_seq_one_letter_code
_entity_poly.pdbx_strand_id
1 'polypeptide(L)'
;MTHGPTYGRREAEREAEFLRQRIGLASERARGQSEISHTLKVLATMSLIALAFYMALATLSPWPVGYTLRHMAAFTGCDATGMVHLAPAHRGQPGYWQGNDPDRNGIACD
;
A
#
# COMPACT_ATOMS: atom_id res chain seq x y z
N MET A 1 34.10 60.39 6.33
CA MET A 1 32.69 59.98 6.55
C MET A 1 32.72 58.61 7.21
N THR A 2 32.65 58.57 8.53
CA THR A 2 32.65 57.32 9.30
C THR A 2 31.20 56.88 9.49
N HIS A 3 30.83 55.76 8.86
CA HIS A 3 29.53 55.16 9.06
C HIS A 3 29.38 54.76 10.53
N GLY A 4 28.39 55.31 11.23
CA GLY A 4 28.13 55.00 12.64
C GLY A 4 27.73 53.53 12.86
N PRO A 5 27.78 53.03 14.10
CA PRO A 5 27.54 51.61 14.44
C PRO A 5 26.17 51.07 14.00
N THR A 6 25.23 51.95 13.67
CA THR A 6 23.89 51.62 13.13
C THR A 6 23.89 51.28 11.63
N TYR A 7 24.99 51.54 10.92
CA TYR A 7 25.14 51.21 9.51
C TYR A 7 25.42 49.71 9.31
N GLY A 8 26.40 49.15 10.04
CA GLY A 8 26.77 47.73 9.92
C GLY A 8 25.65 46.75 10.30
N ARG A 9 24.80 47.11 11.27
CA ARG A 9 23.63 46.29 11.65
C ARG A 9 22.60 46.18 10.54
N ARG A 10 22.34 47.29 9.83
CA ARG A 10 21.39 47.35 8.70
C ARG A 10 21.90 46.67 7.44
N GLU A 11 23.22 46.51 7.32
CA GLU A 11 23.84 45.77 6.22
C GLU A 11 23.73 44.25 6.47
N ALA A 12 24.06 43.80 7.69
CA ALA A 12 23.87 42.41 8.09
C ALA A 12 22.41 41.95 8.00
N GLU A 13 21.45 42.80 8.36
CA GLU A 13 20.01 42.51 8.20
C GLU A 13 19.62 42.35 6.71
N ARG A 14 20.14 43.20 5.81
CA ARG A 14 19.89 43.11 4.37
C ARG A 14 20.52 41.89 3.74
N GLU A 15 21.74 41.53 4.15
CA GLU A 15 22.38 40.29 3.71
C GLU A 15 21.59 39.05 4.18
N ALA A 16 21.11 39.05 5.41
CA ALA A 16 20.27 37.97 5.94
C ALA A 16 18.94 37.85 5.17
N GLU A 17 18.30 38.96 4.81
CA GLU A 17 17.10 38.96 3.98
C GLU A 17 17.36 38.45 2.56
N PHE A 18 18.46 38.90 1.94
CA PHE A 18 18.85 38.43 0.61
C PHE A 18 19.13 36.91 0.58
N LEU A 19 19.82 36.40 1.60
CA LEU A 19 20.07 34.96 1.76
C LEU A 19 18.76 34.18 1.94
N ARG A 20 17.84 34.67 2.80
CA ARG A 20 16.51 34.07 2.99
C ARG A 20 15.69 34.05 1.70
N GLN A 21 15.71 35.13 0.94
CA GLN A 21 14.99 35.24 -0.33
C GLN A 21 15.51 34.23 -1.36
N ARG A 22 16.84 34.07 -1.46
CA ARG A 22 17.46 33.04 -2.33
C ARG A 22 17.11 31.62 -1.90
N ILE A 23 17.16 31.33 -0.59
CA ILE A 23 16.84 30.00 -0.06
C ILE A 23 15.36 29.67 -0.26
N GLY A 24 14.46 30.66 -0.10
CA GLY A 24 13.02 30.50 -0.30
C GLY A 24 12.67 29.95 -1.68
N LEU A 25 13.21 30.56 -2.74
CA LEU A 25 12.95 30.15 -4.13
C LEU A 25 13.48 28.75 -4.49
N ALA A 26 14.58 28.33 -3.85
CA ALA A 26 15.11 26.97 -4.01
C ALA A 26 14.25 25.95 -3.22
N SER A 27 13.77 26.36 -2.04
CA SER A 27 12.97 25.50 -1.16
C SER A 27 11.59 25.15 -1.73
N GLU A 28 10.94 26.07 -2.46
CA GLU A 28 9.63 25.80 -3.07
C GLU A 28 9.70 24.73 -4.16
N ARG A 29 10.73 24.79 -5.02
CA ARG A 29 10.97 23.76 -6.05
C ARG A 29 11.32 22.41 -5.43
N ALA A 30 12.21 22.40 -4.43
CA ALA A 30 12.60 21.18 -3.73
C ALA A 30 11.43 20.52 -3.00
N ARG A 31 10.56 21.32 -2.36
CA ARG A 31 9.38 20.83 -1.65
C ARG A 31 8.33 20.23 -2.59
N GLY A 32 8.04 20.88 -3.71
CA GLY A 32 7.16 20.31 -4.74
C GLY A 32 7.73 19.02 -5.34
N GLN A 33 9.05 19.00 -5.60
CA GLN A 33 9.74 17.84 -6.15
C GLN A 33 9.82 16.67 -5.16
N SER A 34 9.97 16.92 -3.85
CA SER A 34 10.02 15.86 -2.83
C SER A 34 8.68 15.19 -2.60
N GLU A 35 7.58 15.95 -2.57
CA GLU A 35 6.22 15.42 -2.43
C GLU A 35 5.83 14.56 -3.64
N ILE A 36 6.11 15.03 -4.86
CA ILE A 36 5.87 14.27 -6.09
C ILE A 36 6.77 13.03 -6.15
N SER A 37 8.03 13.13 -5.74
CA SER A 37 8.94 11.98 -5.68
C SER A 37 8.51 10.93 -4.65
N HIS A 38 8.06 11.36 -3.48
CA HIS A 38 7.66 10.46 -2.40
C HIS A 38 6.37 9.72 -2.76
N THR A 39 5.35 10.44 -3.25
CA THR A 39 4.10 9.83 -3.71
C THR A 39 4.36 8.83 -4.84
N LEU A 40 5.18 9.18 -5.83
CA LEU A 40 5.53 8.27 -6.93
C LEU A 40 6.29 7.03 -6.45
N LYS A 41 7.23 7.20 -5.50
CA LYS A 41 7.94 6.08 -4.88
C LYS A 41 7.00 5.15 -4.12
N VAL A 42 6.08 5.70 -3.33
CA VAL A 42 5.09 4.92 -2.57
C VAL A 42 4.16 4.16 -3.52
N LEU A 43 3.69 4.79 -4.60
CA LEU A 43 2.85 4.10 -5.59
C LEU A 43 3.63 3.00 -6.32
N ALA A 44 4.89 3.25 -6.68
CA ALA A 44 5.74 2.25 -7.32
C ALA A 44 6.02 1.06 -6.39
N THR A 45 6.34 1.30 -5.12
CA THR A 45 6.58 0.22 -4.16
C THR A 45 5.32 -0.59 -3.90
N MET A 46 4.17 0.07 -3.71
CA MET A 46 2.88 -0.63 -3.57
C MET A 46 2.53 -1.47 -4.79
N SER A 47 2.80 -0.96 -5.99
CA SER A 47 2.57 -1.69 -7.25
C SER A 47 3.46 -2.94 -7.36
N LEU A 48 4.74 -2.81 -6.98
CA LEU A 48 5.68 -3.93 -6.96
C LEU A 48 5.27 -5.01 -5.93
N ILE A 49 4.83 -4.60 -4.75
CA ILE A 49 4.33 -5.52 -3.71
C ILE A 49 3.09 -6.26 -4.21
N ALA A 50 2.12 -5.55 -4.79
CA ALA A 50 0.90 -6.15 -5.33
C ALA A 50 1.19 -7.15 -6.45
N LEU A 51 2.12 -6.80 -7.37
CA LEU A 51 2.55 -7.69 -8.43
C LEU A 51 3.25 -8.94 -7.89
N ALA A 52 4.17 -8.78 -6.93
CA ALA A 52 4.86 -9.91 -6.30
C ALA A 52 3.87 -10.84 -5.59
N PHE A 53 2.88 -10.29 -4.89
CA PHE A 53 1.83 -11.05 -4.24
C PHE A 53 0.95 -11.81 -5.25
N TYR A 54 0.54 -11.17 -6.33
CA TYR A 54 -0.20 -11.83 -7.42
C TYR A 54 0.59 -12.99 -8.02
N MET A 55 1.88 -12.78 -8.32
CA MET A 55 2.75 -13.82 -8.88
C MET A 55 2.97 -14.97 -7.90
N ALA A 56 3.12 -14.71 -6.60
CA ALA A 56 3.19 -15.73 -5.57
C ALA A 56 1.91 -16.58 -5.53
N LEU A 57 0.73 -15.95 -5.54
CA LEU A 57 -0.54 -16.68 -5.61
C LEU A 57 -0.66 -17.50 -6.90
N ALA A 58 -0.26 -16.95 -8.05
CA ALA A 58 -0.36 -17.63 -9.34
C ALA A 58 0.61 -18.82 -9.50
N THR A 59 1.70 -18.87 -8.71
CA THR A 59 2.74 -19.91 -8.83
C THR A 59 2.66 -20.95 -7.72
N LEU A 60 2.29 -20.54 -6.50
CA LEU A 60 2.24 -21.43 -5.34
C LEU A 60 0.86 -22.06 -5.13
N SER A 61 -0.21 -21.40 -5.59
CA SER A 61 -1.55 -21.96 -5.48
C SER A 61 -1.82 -22.95 -6.63
N PRO A 62 -2.44 -24.11 -6.34
CA PRO A 62 -2.92 -25.01 -7.37
C PRO A 62 -4.12 -24.45 -8.16
N TRP A 63 -4.70 -23.33 -7.71
CA TRP A 63 -5.89 -22.74 -8.32
C TRP A 63 -5.63 -21.32 -8.83
N PRO A 64 -6.45 -20.84 -9.79
CA PRO A 64 -6.42 -19.44 -10.19
C PRO A 64 -6.57 -18.49 -8.99
N VAL A 65 -5.94 -17.32 -9.06
CA VAL A 65 -5.91 -16.33 -7.96
C VAL A 65 -7.31 -16.02 -7.44
N GLY A 66 -8.30 -15.88 -8.33
CA GLY A 66 -9.70 -15.65 -7.94
C GLY A 66 -10.30 -16.78 -7.09
N TYR A 67 -10.07 -18.04 -7.44
CA TYR A 67 -10.54 -19.19 -6.65
C TYR A 67 -9.81 -19.30 -5.32
N THR A 68 -8.52 -18.96 -5.29
CA THR A 68 -7.71 -18.94 -4.07
C THR A 68 -8.27 -17.93 -3.06
N LEU A 69 -8.59 -16.71 -3.51
CA LEU A 69 -9.21 -15.69 -2.65
C LEU A 69 -10.59 -16.11 -2.15
N ARG A 70 -11.42 -16.69 -3.02
CA ARG A 70 -12.74 -17.20 -2.61
C ARG A 70 -12.63 -18.35 -1.60
N HIS A 71 -11.66 -19.24 -1.77
CA HIS A 71 -11.39 -20.29 -0.79
C HIS A 71 -10.99 -19.71 0.56
N MET A 72 -10.12 -18.70 0.61
CA MET A 72 -9.79 -17.99 1.86
C MET A 72 -11.02 -17.35 2.50
N ALA A 73 -11.89 -16.73 1.71
CA ALA A 73 -13.13 -16.12 2.21
C ALA A 73 -14.14 -17.15 2.74
N ALA A 74 -14.19 -18.36 2.15
CA ALA A 74 -15.04 -19.46 2.62
C ALA A 74 -14.63 -20.03 4.00
N PHE A 75 -13.45 -19.67 4.52
CA PHE A 75 -12.97 -20.15 5.83
C PHE A 75 -13.89 -19.76 6.99
N THR A 76 -14.60 -18.64 6.88
CA THR A 76 -15.38 -18.08 8.00
C THR A 76 -16.69 -18.83 8.27
N GLY A 77 -17.13 -19.72 7.38
CA GLY A 77 -18.29 -20.57 7.59
C GLY A 77 -19.13 -20.79 6.34
N CYS A 78 -20.26 -21.48 6.50
CA CYS A 78 -21.11 -21.87 5.40
C CYS A 78 -21.83 -20.70 4.72
N ASP A 79 -22.21 -19.67 5.46
CA ASP A 79 -22.79 -18.45 4.88
C ASP A 79 -21.81 -17.77 3.91
N ALA A 80 -20.56 -17.60 4.33
CA ALA A 80 -19.52 -17.02 3.49
C ALA A 80 -19.19 -17.92 2.29
N THR A 81 -19.16 -19.24 2.49
CA THR A 81 -18.96 -20.23 1.42
C THR A 81 -20.05 -20.12 0.35
N GLY A 82 -21.30 -19.91 0.76
CA GLY A 82 -22.43 -19.62 -0.14
C GLY A 82 -22.28 -18.28 -0.86
N MET A 83 -21.92 -17.21 -0.15
CA MET A 83 -21.73 -15.87 -0.73
C MET A 83 -20.65 -15.84 -1.82
N VAL A 84 -19.60 -16.66 -1.67
CA VAL A 84 -18.52 -16.77 -2.67
C VAL A 84 -18.80 -17.82 -3.74
N HIS A 85 -20.01 -18.40 -3.75
CA HIS A 85 -20.48 -19.42 -4.70
C HIS A 85 -19.58 -20.66 -4.76
N LEU A 86 -19.16 -21.14 -3.58
CA LEU A 86 -18.35 -22.36 -3.45
C LEU A 86 -19.08 -23.50 -2.72
N ALA A 87 -20.32 -23.28 -2.24
CA ALA A 87 -21.12 -24.32 -1.62
C ALA A 87 -21.94 -25.11 -2.67
N PRO A 88 -22.12 -26.43 -2.51
CA PRO A 88 -21.41 -27.30 -1.56
C PRO A 88 -19.94 -27.49 -1.99
N ALA A 89 -19.03 -27.52 -1.02
CA ALA A 89 -17.60 -27.62 -1.31
C ALA A 89 -17.08 -29.03 -1.02
N HIS A 90 -16.45 -29.68 -2.00
CA HIS A 90 -15.89 -31.02 -1.82
C HIS A 90 -14.42 -30.97 -1.39
N ARG A 91 -13.98 -31.99 -0.66
CA ARG A 91 -12.58 -32.13 -0.24
C ARG A 91 -11.62 -32.01 -1.45
N GLY A 92 -10.66 -31.10 -1.33
CA GLY A 92 -9.69 -30.81 -2.41
C GLY A 92 -10.16 -29.77 -3.42
N GLN A 93 -11.36 -29.20 -3.27
CA GLN A 93 -11.85 -28.09 -4.07
C GLN A 93 -11.78 -26.76 -3.29
N PRO A 94 -11.73 -25.62 -4.01
CA PRO A 94 -11.92 -24.31 -3.41
C PRO A 94 -13.22 -24.27 -2.58
N GLY A 95 -13.13 -23.71 -1.38
CA GLY A 95 -14.26 -23.58 -0.45
C GLY A 95 -14.34 -24.66 0.63
N TYR A 96 -13.65 -25.79 0.48
CA TYR A 96 -13.67 -26.84 1.50
C TYR A 96 -12.74 -26.51 2.67
N TRP A 97 -13.29 -26.48 3.87
CA TRP A 97 -12.56 -26.34 5.12
C TRP A 97 -13.04 -27.41 6.11
N GLN A 98 -12.11 -28.06 6.81
CA GLN A 98 -12.46 -29.12 7.78
C GLN A 98 -13.39 -28.62 8.90
N GLY A 99 -13.31 -27.34 9.26
CA GLY A 99 -14.22 -26.73 10.23
C GLY A 99 -15.67 -26.61 9.74
N ASN A 100 -15.88 -26.64 8.42
CA ASN A 100 -17.20 -26.52 7.77
C ASN A 100 -17.78 -27.88 7.36
N ASP A 101 -17.11 -29.00 7.71
CA ASP A 101 -17.50 -30.39 7.42
C ASP A 101 -17.64 -31.14 8.77
N PRO A 102 -18.76 -30.91 9.51
CA PRO A 102 -18.92 -31.41 10.87
C PRO A 102 -19.09 -32.93 10.94
N ASP A 103 -19.70 -33.54 9.93
CA ASP A 103 -19.91 -34.98 9.82
C ASP A 103 -18.73 -35.70 9.12
N ARG A 104 -17.76 -34.94 8.58
CA ARG A 104 -16.50 -35.42 7.99
C ARG A 104 -16.72 -36.32 6.78
N ASN A 105 -17.84 -36.12 6.09
CA ASN A 105 -18.21 -36.91 4.92
C ASN A 105 -17.44 -36.47 3.65
N GLY A 106 -16.65 -35.39 3.74
CA GLY A 106 -15.87 -34.83 2.63
C GLY A 106 -16.62 -33.77 1.82
N ILE A 107 -17.78 -33.33 2.28
CA ILE A 107 -18.62 -32.28 1.73
C ILE A 107 -18.81 -31.24 2.85
N ALA A 108 -18.25 -30.05 2.65
CA ALA A 108 -18.49 -28.93 3.53
C ALA A 108 -19.74 -28.18 3.08
N CYS A 109 -20.56 -27.77 4.06
CA CYS A 109 -21.77 -26.97 3.83
C CYS A 109 -22.77 -27.63 2.85
N ASP A 110 -23.07 -28.91 3.09
CA ASP A 110 -24.20 -29.64 2.50
C ASP A 110 -25.56 -29.12 3.04
#